data_AF-A0A803L1N7-F1
#
_entry.id   AF-A0A803L1N7-F1
#
_cell.length_a   1.000
_cell.length_b   1.000
_cell.length_c   1.000
_cell.angle_alpha   90.00
_cell.angle_beta   90.00
_cell.angle_gamma   90.00
#
_symmetry.space_group_name_H-M   'P 1'
#
loop_
_entity.id
_entity.type
_entity.pdbx_description
1 polymer ?
#
loop_
_entity_poly.entity_id
_entity_poly.type
_entity_poly.pdbx_seq_one_letter_code
_entity_poly.pdbx_strand_id
1 'polypeptide(L)'
;MLFDGKNFMIWSRNVKLALGAKNKKGFIKGKVAKPAVSHKDYTRWERNDYMVRCWIFISMTDQVAGGLSLSQTSKQLWDELTERYSKSNIPLLYQLKKDLGKLEQGDMSIGD
;
A
#
# COMPACT_ATOMS: atom_id res chain seq x y z
N MET A 1 10.87 2.46 -8.13
CA MET A 1 11.15 2.02 -6.75
C MET A 1 10.28 0.80 -6.48
N LEU A 2 10.89 -0.37 -6.32
CA LEU A 2 10.19 -1.59 -5.94
C LEU A 2 9.94 -1.60 -4.43
N PHE A 3 8.85 -2.25 -4.01
CA PHE A 3 8.57 -2.52 -2.60
C PHE A 3 9.44 -3.66 -2.09
N ASP A 4 10.23 -3.39 -1.04
CA ASP A 4 11.20 -4.33 -0.45
C ASP A 4 10.83 -4.78 0.98
N GLY A 5 9.62 -4.44 1.45
CA GLY A 5 9.15 -4.70 2.80
C GLY A 5 9.41 -3.57 3.80
N LYS A 6 10.34 -2.64 3.51
CA LYS A 6 10.70 -1.53 4.41
C LYS A 6 10.10 -0.20 3.96
N ASN A 7 10.02 0.02 2.64
CA ASN A 7 9.56 1.27 2.04
C ASN A 7 8.05 1.38 1.79
N PHE A 8 7.21 0.66 2.57
CA PHE A 8 5.76 0.54 2.34
C PHE A 8 5.03 1.89 2.23
N MET A 9 5.37 2.88 3.05
CA MET A 9 4.68 4.19 3.06
C MET A 9 4.84 4.94 1.74
N ILE A 10 6.08 5.04 1.24
CA ILE A 10 6.40 5.74 -0.01
C ILE A 10 5.85 4.94 -1.19
N TRP A 11 6.09 3.63 -1.21
CA TRP A 11 5.60 2.76 -2.26
C TRP A 11 4.07 2.77 -2.37
N SER A 12 3.35 2.60 -1.25
CA SER A 12 1.89 2.55 -1.25
C SER A 12 1.25 3.88 -1.70
N ARG A 13 1.89 5.01 -1.40
CA ARG A 13 1.49 6.32 -1.94
C ARG A 13 1.63 6.36 -3.46
N ASN A 14 2.76 5.90 -4.00
CA ASN A 14 3.02 5.87 -5.44
C ASN A 14 2.05 4.94 -6.18
N VAL A 15 1.78 3.75 -5.64
CA VAL A 15 0.78 2.84 -6.22
C VAL A 15 -0.62 3.47 -6.22
N LYS A 16 -1.04 4.10 -5.11
CA LYS A 16 -2.33 4.82 -5.04
C LYS A 16 -2.45 5.95 -6.06
N LEU A 17 -1.34 6.63 -6.38
CA LEU A 17 -1.29 7.68 -7.40
C LEU A 17 -1.39 7.07 -8.80
N ALA A 18 -0.58 6.06 -9.12
CA ALA A 18 -0.59 5.38 -10.41
C ALA A 18 -1.96 4.75 -10.73
N LEU A 19 -2.58 4.09 -9.75
CA LEU A 19 -3.94 3.56 -9.88
C LEU A 19 -4.99 4.67 -10.00
N GLY A 20 -4.77 5.81 -9.34
CA GLY A 20 -5.61 7.00 -9.46
C GLY A 20 -5.63 7.53 -10.90
N ALA A 21 -4.45 7.71 -11.49
CA ALA A 21 -4.28 8.18 -12.86
C ALA A 21 -4.95 7.27 -13.91
N LYS A 22 -5.19 5.99 -13.58
CA LYS A 22 -5.84 5.00 -14.45
C LYS A 22 -7.29 4.69 -14.06
N ASN A 23 -7.89 5.46 -13.17
CA ASN A 23 -9.25 5.23 -12.63
C ASN A 23 -9.44 3.83 -12.01
N LYS A 24 -8.38 3.25 -11.42
CA LYS A 24 -8.40 1.91 -10.79
C LYS A 24 -8.31 1.93 -9.26
N LYS A 25 -8.12 3.11 -8.65
CA LYS A 25 -8.02 3.24 -7.18
C LYS A 25 -9.24 2.67 -6.43
N GLY A 26 -10.40 2.58 -7.08
CA GLY A 26 -11.61 1.98 -6.51
C GLY A 26 -11.48 0.49 -6.19
N PHE A 27 -10.65 -0.27 -6.92
CA PHE A 27 -10.45 -1.71 -6.71
C PHE A 27 -9.78 -2.00 -5.37
N ILE A 28 -8.65 -1.34 -5.09
CA ILE A 28 -7.94 -1.49 -3.81
C ILE A 28 -8.70 -0.88 -2.61
N LYS A 29 -9.65 0.03 -2.87
CA LYS A 29 -10.53 0.60 -1.84
C LYS A 29 -11.79 -0.21 -1.60
N GLY A 30 -12.09 -1.23 -2.41
CA GLY A 30 -13.36 -1.97 -2.36
C GLY A 30 -14.58 -1.16 -2.80
N LYS A 31 -14.39 0.02 -3.42
CA LYS A 31 -15.50 0.84 -3.96
C LYS A 31 -16.12 0.23 -5.23
N VAL A 32 -15.37 -0.64 -5.91
CA VAL A 32 -15.81 -1.36 -7.10
C VAL A 32 -16.03 -2.82 -6.69
N ALA A 33 -17.23 -3.13 -6.24
CA ALA A 33 -17.59 -4.45 -5.74
C ALA A 33 -17.50 -5.52 -6.84
N LYS A 34 -17.08 -6.74 -6.46
CA LYS A 34 -17.10 -7.89 -7.37
C LYS A 34 -18.55 -8.22 -7.71
N PRO A 35 -18.97 -8.12 -8.98
CA PRO A 35 -20.32 -8.49 -9.36
C PRO A 35 -20.50 -10.02 -9.34
N ALA A 36 -21.75 -10.48 -9.38
CA ALA A 36 -22.05 -11.89 -9.57
C ALA A 36 -21.48 -12.40 -10.91
N VAL A 37 -21.09 -13.68 -10.97
CA VAL A 37 -20.49 -14.29 -12.17
C VAL A 37 -21.42 -14.21 -13.38
N SER A 38 -22.74 -14.26 -13.15
CA SER A 38 -23.77 -14.11 -14.18
C SER A 38 -23.99 -12.66 -14.65
N HIS A 39 -23.40 -11.67 -14.00
CA HIS A 39 -23.60 -10.27 -14.34
C HIS A 39 -22.81 -9.89 -15.59
N LYS A 40 -23.41 -9.12 -16.51
CA LYS A 40 -22.78 -8.70 -17.78
C LYS A 40 -21.42 -8.01 -17.62
N ASP A 41 -21.21 -7.33 -16.49
CA ASP A 41 -19.97 -6.61 -16.19
C ASP A 41 -18.90 -7.45 -15.50
N TYR A 42 -19.15 -8.74 -15.20
CA TYR A 42 -18.20 -9.61 -14.49
C TYR A 42 -16.85 -9.70 -15.20
N THR A 43 -16.84 -10.05 -16.48
CA THR A 43 -15.62 -10.17 -17.28
C THR A 43 -14.84 -8.86 -17.35
N ARG A 44 -15.56 -7.73 -17.42
CA ARG A 44 -14.94 -6.41 -17.39
C ARG A 44 -14.32 -6.12 -16.03
N TRP A 45 -15.03 -6.41 -14.94
CA TRP A 45 -14.51 -6.25 -13.59
C TRP A 45 -13.25 -7.11 -13.38
N GLU A 46 -13.30 -8.38 -13.76
CA GLU A 46 -12.23 -9.36 -13.58
C GLU A 46 -10.95 -8.95 -14.32
N ARG A 47 -11.05 -8.53 -15.58
CA ARG A 47 -9.89 -7.98 -16.33
C ARG A 47 -9.24 -6.79 -15.61
N ASN A 48 -10.05 -5.91 -15.03
CA ASN A 48 -9.54 -4.76 -14.30
C ASN A 48 -8.88 -5.16 -12.98
N ASP A 49 -9.45 -6.13 -12.27
CA ASP A 49 -8.86 -6.67 -11.06
C ASP A 49 -7.50 -7.35 -11.35
N TYR A 50 -7.41 -8.15 -12.42
CA TYR A 50 -6.13 -8.74 -12.85
C TYR A 50 -5.08 -7.68 -13.18
N MET A 51 -5.43 -6.62 -13.93
CA MET A 51 -4.48 -5.55 -14.21
C MET A 51 -3.94 -4.89 -12.94
N VAL A 52 -4.81 -4.61 -11.97
CA VAL A 52 -4.41 -3.99 -10.71
C VAL A 52 -3.52 -4.92 -9.89
N ARG A 53 -3.87 -6.21 -9.78
CA ARG A 53 -3.03 -7.22 -9.13
C ARG A 53 -1.67 -7.32 -9.79
N CYS A 54 -1.61 -7.42 -11.12
CA CYS A 54 -0.35 -7.47 -11.87
C CYS A 54 0.51 -6.24 -11.59
N TRP A 55 -0.06 -5.03 -11.64
CA TRP A 55 0.69 -3.80 -11.34
C TRP A 55 1.21 -3.74 -9.91
N ILE A 56 0.47 -4.28 -8.95
CA ILE A 56 0.94 -4.39 -7.57
C ILE A 56 2.12 -5.37 -7.50
N PHE A 57 1.98 -6.60 -8.05
CA PHE A 57 3.03 -7.62 -8.04
C PHE A 57 4.32 -7.21 -8.75
N ILE A 58 4.24 -6.61 -9.94
CA ILE A 58 5.45 -6.15 -10.66
C ILE A 58 6.14 -4.96 -9.98
N SER A 59 5.48 -4.34 -8.99
CA SER A 59 6.03 -3.20 -8.26
C SER A 59 6.68 -3.59 -6.93
N MET A 60 6.84 -4.88 -6.63
CA MET A 60 7.49 -5.40 -5.42
C MET A 60 8.59 -6.41 -5.75
N THR A 61 9.45 -6.71 -4.78
CA THR A 61 10.47 -7.76 -4.93
C THR A 61 9.85 -9.15 -4.76
N ASP A 62 10.50 -10.17 -5.33
CA ASP A 62 10.03 -11.57 -5.27
C ASP A 62 9.87 -12.07 -3.83
N GLN A 63 10.76 -11.65 -2.93
CA GLN A 63 10.69 -11.98 -1.51
C GLN A 63 9.37 -11.52 -0.88
N VAL A 64 8.86 -10.35 -1.28
CA VAL A 64 7.59 -9.83 -0.79
C VAL A 64 6.42 -10.49 -1.51
N ALA A 65 6.51 -10.65 -2.83
CA ALA A 65 5.46 -11.22 -3.66
C ALA A 65 5.11 -12.68 -3.28
N GLY A 66 6.12 -13.49 -2.94
CA GLY A 66 5.94 -14.91 -2.63
C GLY A 66 4.98 -15.16 -1.46
N GLY A 67 4.91 -14.24 -0.49
CA GLY A 67 4.03 -14.35 0.68
C GLY A 67 2.60 -13.84 0.48
N LEU A 68 2.20 -13.50 -0.76
CA LEU A 68 0.92 -12.85 -1.11
C LEU A 68 0.21 -13.54 -2.30
N SER A 69 0.70 -14.70 -2.73
CA SER A 69 0.21 -15.40 -3.94
C SER A 69 -1.23 -15.90 -3.83
N LEU A 70 -1.79 -16.02 -2.63
CA LEU A 70 -3.13 -16.55 -2.37
C LEU A 70 -4.25 -15.50 -2.52
N SER A 71 -3.92 -14.20 -2.58
CA SER A 71 -4.95 -13.16 -2.65
C SER A 71 -5.73 -13.25 -3.97
N GLN A 72 -7.04 -13.45 -3.89
CA GLN A 72 -7.89 -13.69 -5.07
C GLN A 72 -8.34 -12.39 -5.75
N THR A 73 -8.28 -11.27 -5.04
CA THR A 73 -8.68 -9.95 -5.55
C THR A 73 -7.65 -8.88 -5.22
N SER A 74 -7.65 -7.78 -5.99
CA SER A 74 -6.82 -6.60 -5.69
C SER A 74 -7.10 -6.03 -4.31
N LYS A 75 -8.35 -6.12 -3.84
CA LYS A 75 -8.75 -5.64 -2.51
C LYS A 75 -8.11 -6.49 -1.42
N GLN A 76 -8.24 -7.81 -1.50
CA GLN A 76 -7.60 -8.73 -0.55
C GLN A 76 -6.09 -8.56 -0.54
N LEU A 77 -5.45 -8.51 -1.72
CA LEU A 77 -4.01 -8.27 -1.84
C LEU A 77 -3.60 -6.96 -1.15
N TRP A 78 -4.37 -5.89 -1.39
CA TRP A 78 -4.11 -4.59 -0.79
C TRP A 78 -4.29 -4.59 0.74
N ASP A 79 -5.29 -5.29 1.25
CA ASP A 79 -5.56 -5.42 2.67
C ASP A 79 -4.45 -6.20 3.38
N GLU A 80 -4.04 -7.35 2.85
CA GLU A 80 -2.94 -8.16 3.39
C GLU A 80 -1.63 -7.38 3.44
N LEU A 81 -1.31 -6.65 2.36
CA LEU A 81 -0.16 -5.74 2.31
C LEU A 81 -0.23 -4.65 3.38
N THR A 82 -1.41 -4.05 3.53
CA THR A 82 -1.62 -2.98 4.51
C THR A 82 -1.52 -3.54 5.93
N GLU A 83 -2.14 -4.67 6.24
CA GLU A 83 -2.08 -5.30 7.55
C GLU A 83 -0.64 -5.67 7.94
N ARG A 84 0.10 -6.30 7.01
CA ARG A 84 1.45 -6.80 7.25
C ARG A 84 2.49 -5.69 7.36
N TYR A 85 2.39 -4.62 6.55
CA TYR A 85 3.47 -3.63 6.39
C TYR A 85 3.10 -2.19 6.75
N SER A 86 1.84 -1.89 7.13
CA SER A 86 1.51 -0.54 7.64
C SER A 86 2.09 -0.28 9.03
N LYS A 87 2.24 -1.32 9.85
CA LYS A 87 2.68 -1.20 11.26
C LYS A 87 4.20 -1.15 11.42
N SER A 88 4.97 -1.67 10.46
CA SER A 88 6.43 -1.75 10.54
C SER A 88 7.14 -0.39 10.63
N ASN A 89 6.44 0.71 10.35
CA ASN A 89 6.98 2.07 10.42
C ASN A 89 6.42 2.91 11.59
N ILE A 90 5.53 2.39 12.43
CA ILE A 90 5.06 3.11 13.63
C ILE A 90 6.22 3.39 14.60
N PRO A 91 7.11 2.43 14.91
CA PRO A 91 8.25 2.69 15.78
C PRO A 91 9.24 3.70 15.19
N LEU A 92 9.49 3.63 13.87
CA LEU A 92 10.38 4.56 13.17
C LEU A 92 9.81 5.98 13.13
N LEU A 93 8.50 6.12 12.85
CA LEU A 93 7.82 7.42 12.90
C LEU A 93 7.83 8.01 14.32
N TYR A 94 7.62 7.17 15.34
CA TYR A 94 7.68 7.58 16.74
C TYR A 94 9.09 8.02 17.14
N GLN A 95 10.11 7.28 16.72
CA GLN A 95 11.51 7.62 16.96
C GLN A 95 11.89 8.93 16.26
N LEU A 96 11.53 9.11 14.99
CA LEU A 96 11.74 10.38 14.27
C LEU A 96 11.03 11.57 14.92
N LYS A 97 9.79 11.39 15.41
CA LYS A 97 9.09 12.43 16.18
C LYS A 97 9.78 12.74 17.50
N LYS A 98 10.28 11.73 18.21
CA LYS A 98 11.04 11.89 19.45
C LYS A 98 12.36 12.62 19.21
N ASP A 99 13.07 12.28 18.14
CA ASP A 99 14.34 12.91 17.80
C ASP A 99 14.12 14.36 17.34
N LEU A 100 13.05 14.64 16.58
CA LEU A 100 12.66 16.02 16.25
C LEU A 100 12.37 16.84 17.51
N GLY A 101 11.60 16.30 18.46
CA GLY A 101 11.31 16.98 19.72
C GLY A 101 12.55 17.19 20.61
N LYS A 102 13.53 16.27 20.55
CA LYS A 102 14.83 16.45 21.23
C LYS A 102 15.70 17.51 20.57
N LEU A 103 15.65 17.62 19.24
CA LEU A 103 16.36 18.66 18.50
C LEU A 103 15.77 20.04 18.79
N GLU A 104 14.44 20.17 18.85
CA GLU A 104 13.77 21.42 19.25
C GLU A 104 14.06 21.81 20.71
N GLN A 105 14.28 20.84 21.61
CA GLN A 105 14.58 21.10 23.02
C GLN A 105 16.08 21.29 23.31
N GLY A 106 16.97 20.82 22.43
CA GLY A 106 18.42 20.95 22.56
C GLY A 106 18.96 22.35 22.23
N ASP A 107 18.22 23.14 21.43
CA ASP A 107 18.57 24.54 21.09
C ASP A 107 17.87 25.58 21.99
N MET A 108 17.13 25.16 23.03
CA MET A 108 16.42 26.05 23.95
C MET A 108 16.81 25.88 25.42
N SER A 109 18.10 25.69 25.71
CA SER A 109 18.63 26.01 27.05
C SER A 109 19.30 27.38 27.00
N ILE A 110 18.51 28.45 26.98
CA ILE A 110 18.98 29.73 27.49
C ILE A 110 19.00 29.56 29.01
N GLY A 111 20.19 29.30 29.55
CA GLY A 111 20.39 29.26 31.00
C GLY A 111 20.17 30.65 31.59
N ASP A 112 19.45 30.68 32.71
CA ASP A 112 19.38 31.83 33.62
C ASP A 112 20.64 31.93 34.49
#